data_AF-A0AAU4MVW9-F1
#
_entry.id   AF-A0AAU4MVW9-F1
#
_cell.length_a   1.000
_cell.length_b   1.000
_cell.length_c   1.000
_cell.angle_alpha   90.00
_cell.angle_beta   90.00
_cell.angle_gamma   90.00
#
_symmetry.space_group_name_H-M   'P 1'
#
loop_
_entity.id
_entity.type
_entity.pdbx_description
1 polymer ?
#
loop_
_entity_poly.entity_id
_entity_poly.type
_entity_poly.pdbx_seq_one_letter_code
_entity_poly.pdbx_strand_id
1 'polypeptide(L)'
;MNETRKPLGKVQVGVLAAAFVPMLATGVVGGIGTYSNIGHAYGTGTALGALGAGEGATAVLALVLLGLTMLGQSSPRVVRIGLWALPAAAAVMGAMAAPDLGRTVIYALTPMGMSVSAEGMAFLARRIVVHTDGRDAENERHTADIVQALAYHRARAAHHPSDRVRKRSDRASWRLARKVGVGDAALGSRLLDVQRDRITDGANAALLSMFGGTDPTPTPVANEEESAETVRNRSMADLRESGPAPSVVLTRFPVPDPVVVDFVKPTLPVKPVPAIAAPVESAGRRAVAVDSPRSRRATGRVPDVARSPRPKRTADQLLAEARTATADWADRRITAEGIRREIRTSPANARMLRDTILAERAADGGKVA
;
A
#
# COMPACT_ATOMS: atom_id res chain seq x y z
N MET A 1 -12.56 -23.69 5.55
CA MET A 1 -13.36 -22.81 6.44
C MET A 1 -13.96 -21.72 5.58
N ASN A 2 -15.29 -21.68 5.46
CA ASN A 2 -15.97 -20.61 4.72
C ASN A 2 -15.91 -19.33 5.55
N GLU A 3 -15.04 -18.38 5.19
CA GLU A 3 -15.12 -17.02 5.69
C GLU A 3 -16.51 -16.49 5.35
N THR A 4 -17.33 -16.28 6.38
CA THR A 4 -18.69 -15.77 6.25
C THR A 4 -18.62 -14.33 5.76
N ARG A 5 -19.21 -14.05 4.59
CA ARG A 5 -19.28 -12.70 4.04
C ARG A 5 -19.84 -11.75 5.08
N LYS A 6 -19.18 -10.61 5.30
CA LYS A 6 -19.61 -9.65 6.34
C LYS A 6 -20.60 -8.65 5.73
N PRO A 7 -21.89 -8.68 6.12
CA PRO A 7 -22.86 -7.75 5.56
C PRO A 7 -22.60 -6.32 6.05
N LEU A 8 -22.93 -5.34 5.21
CA LEU A 8 -22.87 -3.93 5.60
C LEU A 8 -23.91 -3.61 6.67
N GLY A 9 -23.54 -2.82 7.67
CA GLY A 9 -24.47 -2.31 8.67
C GLY A 9 -25.43 -1.27 8.08
N LYS A 10 -26.64 -1.14 8.64
CA LYS A 10 -27.66 -0.15 8.19
C LYS A 10 -27.12 1.29 8.15
N VAL A 11 -26.30 1.66 9.14
CA VAL A 11 -25.64 2.98 9.19
C VAL A 11 -24.63 3.14 8.06
N GLN A 12 -23.85 2.11 7.75
CA GLN A 12 -22.89 2.13 6.63
C GLN A 12 -23.62 2.28 5.31
N VAL A 13 -24.70 1.52 5.09
CA VAL A 13 -25.55 1.66 3.91
C VAL A 13 -26.09 3.09 3.78
N GLY A 14 -26.58 3.67 4.88
CA GLY A 14 -27.06 5.05 4.91
C GLY A 14 -25.99 6.08 4.52
N VAL A 15 -24.78 5.97 5.10
CA VAL A 15 -23.64 6.85 4.78
C VAL A 15 -23.18 6.69 3.33
N LEU A 16 -23.12 5.46 2.84
CA LEU A 16 -22.74 5.15 1.46
C LEU A 16 -23.76 5.71 0.46
N ALA A 17 -25.06 5.53 0.73
CA ALA A 17 -26.11 6.10 -0.09
C ALA A 17 -26.07 7.63 -0.09
N ALA A 18 -25.86 8.26 1.08
CA ALA A 18 -25.73 9.71 1.20
C ALA A 18 -24.50 10.27 0.44
N ALA A 19 -23.43 9.49 0.30
CA ALA A 19 -22.28 9.86 -0.53
C ALA A 19 -22.52 9.64 -2.02
N PHE A 20 -23.26 8.59 -2.40
CA PHE A 20 -23.45 8.17 -3.78
C PHE A 20 -24.52 8.99 -4.52
N VAL A 21 -25.65 9.27 -3.85
CA VAL A 21 -26.80 9.94 -4.48
C VAL A 21 -26.45 11.33 -5.03
N PRO A 22 -25.74 12.22 -4.29
CA PRO A 22 -25.36 13.53 -4.83
C PRO A 22 -24.46 13.41 -6.05
N MET A 23 -23.48 12.49 -6.04
CA MET A 23 -22.58 12.29 -7.18
C MET A 23 -23.31 11.80 -8.43
N LEU A 24 -24.25 10.86 -8.28
CA LEU A 24 -25.08 10.38 -9.40
C LEU A 24 -25.98 11.50 -9.93
N ALA A 25 -26.60 12.29 -9.03
CA ALA A 25 -27.41 13.44 -9.42
C ALA A 25 -26.59 14.48 -10.19
N THR A 26 -25.36 14.80 -9.75
CA THR A 26 -24.48 15.72 -10.48
C THR A 26 -24.09 15.20 -11.85
N GLY A 27 -23.83 13.88 -11.99
CA GLY A 27 -23.55 13.27 -13.30
C GLY A 27 -24.73 13.39 -14.26
N VAL A 28 -25.95 13.10 -13.80
CA VAL A 28 -27.18 13.21 -14.61
C VAL A 28 -27.44 14.66 -15.02
N VAL A 29 -27.35 15.60 -14.08
CA VAL A 29 -27.53 17.04 -14.38
C VAL A 29 -26.46 17.55 -15.34
N GLY A 30 -25.22 17.10 -15.17
CA GLY A 30 -24.11 17.41 -16.07
C GLY A 30 -24.38 16.95 -17.50
N GLY A 31 -24.79 15.70 -17.70
CA GLY A 31 -25.09 15.19 -19.04
C GLY A 31 -26.27 15.87 -19.72
N ILE A 32 -27.32 16.23 -18.94
CA ILE A 32 -28.42 17.07 -19.45
C ILE A 32 -27.89 18.44 -19.91
N GLY A 33 -26.98 19.04 -19.13
CA GLY A 33 -26.33 20.30 -19.47
C GLY A 33 -25.49 20.22 -20.75
N THR A 34 -24.67 19.17 -20.89
CA THR A 34 -23.85 18.92 -22.08
C THR A 34 -24.72 18.74 -23.32
N TYR A 35 -25.79 17.95 -23.23
CA TYR A 35 -26.73 17.73 -24.31
C TYR A 35 -27.39 19.04 -24.76
N SER A 36 -27.88 19.84 -23.81
CA SER A 36 -28.52 21.12 -24.10
C SER A 36 -27.55 22.10 -24.78
N ASN A 37 -26.31 22.18 -24.30
CA ASN A 37 -25.31 23.13 -24.82
C ASN A 37 -24.85 22.76 -26.25
N ILE A 38 -24.56 21.47 -26.51
CA ILE A 38 -24.18 21.01 -27.86
C ILE A 38 -25.40 21.05 -28.79
N GLY A 39 -26.59 20.74 -28.27
CA GLY A 39 -27.85 20.78 -29.03
C GLY A 39 -28.16 22.17 -29.57
N HIS A 40 -27.87 23.21 -28.77
CA HIS A 40 -28.09 24.59 -29.19
C HIS A 40 -27.06 25.07 -30.22
N ALA A 41 -25.82 24.57 -30.15
CA ALA A 41 -24.73 24.98 -31.05
C ALA A 41 -24.68 24.19 -32.38
N TYR A 42 -25.02 22.90 -32.38
CA TYR A 42 -24.78 21.98 -33.52
C TYR A 42 -26.00 21.15 -33.94
N GLY A 43 -27.16 21.38 -33.33
CA GLY A 43 -28.39 20.63 -33.57
C GLY A 43 -28.50 19.37 -32.71
N THR A 44 -29.74 18.91 -32.49
CA THR A 44 -30.06 17.81 -31.55
C THR A 44 -29.47 16.45 -31.97
N GLY A 45 -29.41 16.15 -33.26
CA GLY A 45 -28.83 14.91 -33.78
C GLY A 45 -27.32 14.79 -33.54
N THR A 46 -26.58 15.86 -33.81
CA THR A 46 -25.13 15.94 -33.56
C THR A 46 -24.83 15.91 -32.06
N ALA A 47 -25.67 16.58 -31.25
CA ALA A 47 -25.54 16.59 -29.81
C ALA A 47 -25.72 15.21 -29.18
N LEU A 48 -26.72 14.45 -29.64
CA LEU A 48 -26.97 13.11 -29.14
C LEU A 48 -25.84 12.14 -29.52
N GLY A 49 -25.31 12.26 -30.75
CA GLY A 49 -24.15 11.49 -31.20
C GLY A 49 -22.86 11.83 -30.44
N ALA A 50 -22.58 13.12 -30.23
CA ALA A 50 -21.40 13.58 -29.49
C ALA A 50 -21.47 13.22 -27.99
N LEU A 51 -22.65 13.35 -27.38
CA LEU A 51 -22.90 12.95 -25.99
C LEU A 51 -22.75 11.43 -25.83
N GLY A 52 -23.34 10.64 -26.74
CA GLY A 52 -23.22 9.19 -26.74
C GLY A 52 -21.77 8.72 -26.91
N ALA A 53 -21.00 9.36 -27.80
CA ALA A 53 -19.60 9.04 -28.02
C ALA A 53 -18.70 9.45 -26.84
N GLY A 54 -18.95 10.58 -26.20
CA GLY A 54 -18.14 11.10 -25.09
C GLY A 54 -18.57 10.56 -23.73
N GLU A 55 -19.76 10.93 -23.28
CA GLU A 55 -20.30 10.58 -21.97
C GLU A 55 -20.82 9.14 -21.92
N GLY A 56 -21.40 8.65 -23.03
CA GLY A 56 -21.82 7.25 -23.12
C GLY A 56 -20.63 6.30 -22.98
N ALA A 57 -19.51 6.58 -23.64
CA ALA A 57 -18.30 5.77 -23.52
C ALA A 57 -17.69 5.80 -22.10
N THR A 58 -17.65 6.95 -21.43
CA THR A 58 -17.17 7.03 -20.05
C THR A 58 -18.10 6.33 -19.07
N ALA A 59 -19.42 6.45 -19.25
CA ALA A 59 -20.42 5.73 -18.46
C ALA A 59 -20.28 4.21 -18.64
N VAL A 60 -20.08 3.72 -19.87
CA VAL A 60 -19.83 2.30 -20.13
C VAL A 60 -18.56 1.83 -19.43
N LEU A 61 -17.44 2.57 -19.53
CA LEU A 61 -16.21 2.22 -18.83
C LEU A 61 -16.37 2.21 -17.31
N ALA A 62 -17.13 3.16 -16.76
CA ALA A 62 -17.44 3.22 -15.34
C ALA A 62 -18.31 2.02 -14.88
N LEU A 63 -19.31 1.63 -15.66
CA LEU A 63 -20.14 0.46 -15.40
C LEU A 63 -19.35 -0.85 -15.51
N VAL A 64 -18.45 -0.96 -16.49
CA VAL A 64 -17.53 -2.10 -16.61
C VAL A 64 -16.63 -2.16 -15.38
N LEU A 65 -16.04 -1.04 -14.96
CA LEU A 65 -15.21 -0.99 -13.76
C LEU A 65 -16.00 -1.39 -12.50
N LEU A 66 -17.23 -0.90 -12.35
CA LEU A 66 -18.12 -1.26 -11.24
C LEU A 66 -18.46 -2.76 -11.27
N GLY A 67 -18.83 -3.30 -12.43
CA GLY A 67 -19.12 -4.72 -12.60
C GLY A 67 -17.93 -5.61 -12.21
N LEU A 68 -16.74 -5.31 -12.73
CA LEU A 68 -15.50 -6.01 -12.39
C LEU A 68 -15.19 -5.95 -10.90
N THR A 69 -15.42 -4.79 -10.29
CA THR A 69 -15.22 -4.61 -8.85
C THR A 69 -16.19 -5.49 -8.06
N MET A 70 -17.48 -5.54 -8.44
CA MET A 70 -18.50 -6.38 -7.81
C MET A 70 -18.27 -7.88 -8.03
N LEU A 71 -17.60 -8.26 -9.12
CA LEU A 71 -17.14 -9.62 -9.40
C LEU A 71 -15.87 -9.99 -8.61
N GLY A 72 -15.32 -9.08 -7.80
CA GLY A 72 -14.07 -9.30 -7.09
C GLY A 72 -12.88 -9.43 -8.03
N GLN A 73 -12.92 -8.79 -9.20
CA GLN A 73 -11.85 -8.83 -10.20
C GLN A 73 -10.98 -7.57 -10.14
N SER A 74 -9.70 -7.73 -10.42
CA SER A 74 -8.77 -6.59 -10.53
C SER A 74 -9.19 -5.66 -11.67
N SER A 75 -9.03 -4.36 -11.46
CA SER A 75 -9.40 -3.38 -12.47
C SER A 75 -8.39 -3.32 -13.62
N PRO A 76 -8.79 -3.54 -14.88
CA PRO A 76 -7.87 -3.46 -16.01
C PRO A 76 -7.33 -2.03 -16.17
N ARG A 77 -6.00 -1.91 -16.34
CA ARG A 77 -5.34 -0.61 -16.53
C ARG A 77 -5.91 0.16 -17.74
N VAL A 78 -6.30 -0.55 -18.80
CA VAL A 78 -6.88 0.05 -20.01
C VAL A 78 -8.21 0.76 -19.68
N VAL A 79 -9.06 0.16 -18.85
CA VAL A 79 -10.34 0.76 -18.44
C VAL A 79 -10.09 2.03 -17.62
N ARG A 80 -9.14 1.99 -16.68
CA ARG A 80 -8.75 3.19 -15.91
C ARG A 80 -8.17 4.29 -16.79
N ILE A 81 -7.29 3.94 -17.73
CA ILE A 81 -6.73 4.92 -18.68
C ILE A 81 -7.86 5.55 -19.49
N GLY A 82 -8.81 4.75 -20.00
CA GLY A 82 -9.96 5.26 -20.74
C GLY A 82 -10.85 6.21 -19.92
N LEU A 83 -11.09 5.90 -18.63
CA LEU A 83 -11.89 6.73 -17.71
C LEU A 83 -11.29 8.12 -17.46
N TRP A 84 -9.97 8.27 -17.65
CA TRP A 84 -9.26 9.55 -17.56
C TRP A 84 -9.02 10.20 -18.92
N ALA A 85 -8.73 9.41 -19.96
CA ALA A 85 -8.40 9.91 -21.29
C ALA A 85 -9.61 10.54 -21.99
N LEU A 86 -10.80 9.93 -21.87
CA LEU A 86 -12.01 10.46 -22.52
C LEU A 86 -12.42 11.82 -21.95
N PRO A 87 -12.49 12.03 -20.61
CA PRO A 87 -12.80 13.34 -20.06
C PRO A 87 -11.69 14.37 -20.26
N ALA A 88 -10.42 13.94 -20.30
CA ALA A 88 -9.33 14.83 -20.67
C ALA A 88 -9.45 15.32 -22.12
N ALA A 89 -9.82 14.45 -23.06
CA ALA A 89 -10.08 14.84 -24.45
C ALA A 89 -11.27 15.81 -24.53
N ALA A 90 -12.35 15.55 -23.78
CA ALA A 90 -13.49 16.45 -23.68
C ALA A 90 -13.12 17.80 -23.07
N ALA A 91 -12.26 17.82 -22.05
CA ALA A 91 -11.75 19.05 -21.43
C ALA A 91 -10.93 19.88 -22.42
N VAL A 92 -10.08 19.25 -23.23
CA VAL A 92 -9.33 19.93 -24.30
C VAL A 92 -10.28 20.49 -25.37
N MET A 93 -11.26 19.72 -25.84
CA MET A 93 -12.26 20.24 -26.78
C MET A 93 -13.06 21.41 -26.19
N GLY A 94 -13.50 21.29 -24.94
CA GLY A 94 -14.23 22.36 -24.25
C GLY A 94 -13.40 23.63 -24.09
N ALA A 95 -12.09 23.49 -23.80
CA ALA A 95 -11.18 24.62 -23.73
C ALA A 95 -11.00 25.32 -25.08
N MET A 96 -10.88 24.55 -26.17
CA MET A 96 -10.68 25.08 -27.53
C MET A 96 -11.94 25.74 -28.11
N ALA A 97 -13.13 25.30 -27.67
CA ALA A 97 -14.40 25.84 -28.13
C ALA A 97 -14.88 27.07 -27.33
N ALA A 98 -14.18 27.44 -26.24
CA ALA A 98 -14.62 28.49 -25.34
C ALA A 98 -14.37 29.90 -25.94
N PRO A 99 -15.35 30.82 -25.85
CA PRO A 99 -15.23 32.15 -26.44
C PRO A 99 -14.41 33.14 -25.59
N ASP A 100 -14.18 32.84 -24.31
CA ASP A 100 -13.41 33.67 -23.39
C ASP A 100 -12.67 32.82 -22.33
N LEU A 101 -11.70 33.43 -21.64
CA LEU A 101 -10.88 32.76 -20.63
C LEU A 101 -11.72 32.23 -19.44
N GLY A 102 -12.80 32.91 -19.06
CA GLY A 102 -13.65 32.50 -17.94
C GLY A 102 -14.40 31.20 -18.25
N ARG A 103 -15.01 31.11 -19.43
CA ARG A 103 -15.71 29.92 -19.93
C ARG A 103 -14.74 28.80 -20.29
N THR A 104 -13.51 29.13 -20.70
CA THR A 104 -12.45 28.13 -20.96
C THR A 104 -12.19 27.28 -19.73
N VAL A 105 -12.01 27.92 -18.57
CA VAL A 105 -11.75 27.20 -17.31
C VAL A 105 -12.94 26.33 -16.93
N ILE A 106 -14.17 26.84 -17.05
CA ILE A 106 -15.38 26.09 -16.71
C ILE A 106 -15.57 24.89 -17.65
N TYR A 107 -15.43 25.08 -18.95
CA TYR A 107 -15.60 24.02 -19.96
C TYR A 107 -14.49 22.96 -19.89
N ALA A 108 -13.27 23.34 -19.50
CA ALA A 108 -12.18 22.40 -19.29
C ALA A 108 -12.32 21.61 -17.97
N LEU A 109 -12.77 22.26 -16.89
CA LEU A 109 -12.83 21.64 -15.57
C LEU A 109 -14.04 20.70 -15.43
N THR A 110 -15.15 21.00 -16.08
CA THR A 110 -16.42 20.26 -15.92
C THR A 110 -16.28 18.76 -16.24
N PRO A 111 -15.69 18.35 -17.38
CA PRO A 111 -15.47 16.93 -17.67
C PRO A 111 -14.54 16.26 -16.65
N MET A 112 -13.52 16.96 -16.17
CA MET A 112 -12.55 16.42 -15.22
C MET A 112 -13.14 16.20 -13.82
N GLY A 113 -14.07 17.05 -13.39
CA GLY A 113 -14.81 16.88 -12.13
C GLY A 113 -15.60 15.56 -12.09
N MET A 114 -16.12 15.12 -13.23
CA MET A 114 -16.83 13.84 -13.36
C MET A 114 -15.88 12.63 -13.21
N SER A 115 -14.67 12.68 -13.78
CA SER A 115 -13.65 11.62 -13.58
C SER A 115 -13.26 11.45 -12.12
N VAL A 116 -13.06 12.56 -11.40
CA VAL A 116 -12.75 12.52 -9.96
C VAL A 116 -13.87 11.87 -9.18
N SER A 117 -15.12 12.17 -9.54
CA SER A 117 -16.30 11.58 -8.92
C SER A 117 -16.42 10.09 -9.22
N ALA A 118 -16.18 9.68 -10.46
CA ALA A 118 -16.17 8.28 -10.88
C ALA A 118 -15.06 7.46 -10.18
N GLU A 119 -13.86 8.02 -10.03
CA GLU A 119 -12.78 7.38 -9.28
C GLU A 119 -13.15 7.23 -7.79
N GLY A 120 -13.80 8.25 -7.21
CA GLY A 120 -14.35 8.18 -5.86
C GLY A 120 -15.38 7.06 -5.69
N MET A 121 -16.30 6.90 -6.65
CA MET A 121 -17.26 5.79 -6.66
C MET A 121 -16.57 4.44 -6.79
N ALA A 122 -15.61 4.30 -7.70
CA ALA A 122 -14.86 3.06 -7.88
C ALA A 122 -14.08 2.67 -6.62
N PHE A 123 -13.49 3.66 -5.94
CA PHE A 123 -12.84 3.46 -4.65
C PHE A 123 -13.82 2.99 -3.57
N LEU A 124 -14.99 3.62 -3.48
CA LEU A 124 -16.03 3.25 -2.52
C LEU A 124 -16.55 1.83 -2.76
N ALA A 125 -16.85 1.51 -4.02
CA ALA A 125 -17.29 0.18 -4.45
C ALA A 125 -16.24 -0.88 -4.10
N ARG A 126 -14.95 -0.62 -4.40
CA ARG A 126 -13.86 -1.51 -4.01
C ARG A 126 -13.79 -1.69 -2.51
N ARG A 127 -13.94 -0.62 -1.73
CA ARG A 127 -13.88 -0.71 -0.27
C ARG A 127 -15.02 -1.54 0.32
N ILE A 128 -16.21 -1.45 -0.26
CA ILE A 128 -17.35 -2.30 0.09
C ILE A 128 -17.04 -3.76 -0.20
N VAL A 129 -16.59 -4.08 -1.42
CA VAL A 129 -16.28 -5.47 -1.81
C VAL A 129 -15.19 -6.06 -0.93
N VAL A 130 -14.13 -5.31 -0.65
CA VAL A 130 -13.06 -5.74 0.27
C VAL A 130 -13.61 -5.97 1.68
N HIS A 131 -14.59 -5.18 2.13
CA HIS A 131 -15.20 -5.37 3.44
C HIS A 131 -16.12 -6.61 3.49
N THR A 132 -16.89 -6.85 2.42
CA THR A 132 -17.85 -7.96 2.37
C THR A 132 -17.18 -9.30 2.13
N ASP A 133 -16.20 -9.33 1.22
CA ASP A 133 -15.56 -10.56 0.76
C ASP A 133 -14.22 -10.84 1.45
N GLY A 134 -13.67 -9.87 2.18
CA GLY A 134 -12.39 -9.98 2.89
C GLY A 134 -11.16 -10.04 1.97
N ARG A 135 -11.36 -9.96 0.65
CA ARG A 135 -10.31 -10.05 -0.37
C ARG A 135 -10.20 -8.76 -1.17
N ASP A 136 -8.96 -8.38 -1.48
CA ASP A 136 -8.67 -7.22 -2.32
C ASP A 136 -7.98 -7.68 -3.60
N ALA A 137 -8.79 -7.87 -4.65
CA ALA A 137 -8.36 -8.39 -5.94
C ALA A 137 -7.21 -7.62 -6.59
N GLU A 138 -7.15 -6.29 -6.35
CA GLU A 138 -6.07 -5.45 -6.89
C GLU A 138 -4.76 -5.68 -6.13
N ASN A 139 -4.85 -5.84 -4.80
CA ASN A 139 -3.68 -6.16 -3.98
C ASN A 139 -3.18 -7.59 -4.23
N GLU A 140 -4.10 -8.53 -4.43
CA GLU A 140 -3.79 -9.92 -4.80
C GLU A 140 -3.07 -9.97 -6.15
N ARG A 141 -3.58 -9.27 -7.18
CA ARG A 141 -2.91 -9.16 -8.49
C ARG A 141 -1.51 -8.55 -8.34
N HIS A 142 -1.39 -7.43 -7.63
CA HIS A 142 -0.11 -6.77 -7.43
C HIS A 142 0.90 -7.68 -6.70
N THR A 143 0.44 -8.43 -5.72
CA THR A 143 1.26 -9.41 -5.00
C THR A 143 1.67 -10.56 -5.92
N ALA A 144 0.75 -11.08 -6.74
CA ALA A 144 1.04 -12.11 -7.73
C ALA A 144 2.10 -11.66 -8.75
N ASP A 145 1.98 -10.44 -9.29
CA ASP A 145 2.97 -9.85 -10.20
C ASP A 145 4.36 -9.75 -9.55
N ILE A 146 4.43 -9.35 -8.27
CA ILE A 146 5.69 -9.28 -7.51
C ILE A 146 6.27 -10.68 -7.31
N VAL A 147 5.46 -11.66 -6.92
CA VAL A 147 5.90 -13.04 -6.68
C VAL A 147 6.41 -13.69 -7.97
N GLN A 148 5.71 -13.48 -9.09
CA GLN A 148 6.15 -13.95 -10.40
C GLN A 148 7.48 -13.31 -10.81
N ALA A 149 7.62 -11.98 -10.66
CA ALA A 149 8.86 -11.27 -10.95
C ALA A 149 10.01 -11.73 -10.03
N LEU A 150 9.70 -12.01 -8.76
CA LEU A 150 10.66 -12.53 -7.79
C LEU A 150 11.16 -13.91 -8.21
N ALA A 151 10.25 -14.83 -8.58
CA ALA A 151 10.58 -16.15 -9.06
C ALA A 151 11.46 -16.09 -10.33
N TYR A 152 11.09 -15.24 -11.29
CA TYR A 152 11.90 -15.00 -12.49
C TYR A 152 13.33 -14.53 -12.14
N HIS A 153 13.46 -13.54 -11.26
CA HIS A 153 14.79 -13.03 -10.87
C HIS A 153 15.60 -14.03 -10.02
N ARG A 154 14.95 -14.86 -9.20
CA ARG A 154 15.59 -15.97 -8.48
C ARG A 154 16.14 -17.01 -9.45
N ALA A 155 15.32 -17.49 -10.38
CA ALA A 155 15.74 -18.45 -11.40
C ALA A 155 16.88 -17.89 -12.27
N ARG A 156 16.76 -16.63 -12.68
CA ARG A 156 17.82 -15.94 -13.44
C ARG A 156 19.10 -15.70 -12.64
N ALA A 157 19.02 -15.56 -11.31
CA ALA A 157 20.21 -15.45 -10.47
C ALA A 157 20.95 -16.79 -10.32
N ALA A 158 20.20 -17.89 -10.32
CA ALA A 158 20.76 -19.24 -10.21
C ALA A 158 21.38 -19.73 -11.53
N HIS A 159 20.68 -19.57 -12.66
CA HIS A 159 21.02 -20.29 -13.90
C HIS A 159 21.60 -19.43 -15.03
N HIS A 160 21.73 -18.11 -14.87
CA HIS A 160 22.20 -17.26 -15.97
C HIS A 160 23.72 -17.32 -16.15
N PRO A 161 24.25 -17.49 -17.38
CA PRO A 161 25.69 -17.72 -17.62
C PRO A 161 26.59 -16.56 -17.19
N SER A 162 26.12 -15.31 -17.34
CA SER A 162 26.93 -14.15 -16.94
C SER A 162 26.75 -13.77 -15.47
N ASP A 163 27.86 -13.67 -14.73
CA ASP A 163 27.87 -13.27 -13.31
C ASP A 163 27.32 -11.87 -13.04
N ARG A 164 27.52 -10.93 -13.97
CA ARG A 164 26.97 -9.57 -13.84
C ARG A 164 25.45 -9.59 -13.79
N VAL A 165 24.82 -10.41 -14.61
CA VAL A 165 23.36 -10.57 -14.63
C VAL A 165 22.88 -11.34 -13.41
N ARG A 166 23.61 -12.38 -12.97
CA ARG A 166 23.28 -13.10 -11.73
C ARG A 166 23.22 -12.14 -10.53
N LYS A 167 24.28 -11.33 -10.33
CA LYS A 167 24.34 -10.33 -9.26
C LYS A 167 23.25 -9.25 -9.39
N ARG A 168 22.91 -8.81 -10.61
CA ARG A 168 21.82 -7.85 -10.85
C ARG A 168 20.46 -8.44 -10.49
N SER A 169 20.20 -9.68 -10.92
CA SER A 169 18.95 -10.39 -10.64
C SER A 169 18.81 -10.71 -9.15
N ASP A 170 19.89 -11.10 -8.48
CA ASP A 170 19.91 -11.32 -7.04
C ASP A 170 19.52 -10.04 -6.28
N ARG A 171 20.15 -8.90 -6.58
CA ARG A 171 19.76 -7.60 -6.01
C ARG A 171 18.31 -7.22 -6.33
N ALA A 172 17.83 -7.50 -7.55
CA ALA A 172 16.45 -7.25 -7.92
C ALA A 172 15.49 -8.13 -7.10
N SER A 173 15.84 -9.40 -6.88
CA SER A 173 15.08 -10.34 -6.04
C SER A 173 14.97 -9.84 -4.60
N TRP A 174 16.06 -9.32 -4.00
CA TRP A 174 16.03 -8.71 -2.67
C TRP A 174 15.15 -7.46 -2.60
N ARG A 175 15.13 -6.65 -3.67
CA ARG A 175 14.23 -5.49 -3.74
C ARG A 175 12.77 -5.89 -3.85
N LEU A 176 12.46 -6.95 -4.61
CA LEU A 176 11.11 -7.48 -4.76
C LEU A 176 10.64 -8.19 -3.49
N ALA A 177 11.49 -8.97 -2.84
CA ALA A 177 11.19 -9.66 -1.59
C ALA A 177 10.75 -8.69 -0.49
N ARG A 178 11.36 -7.50 -0.41
CA ARG A 178 10.91 -6.42 0.52
C ARG A 178 9.51 -5.90 0.26
N LYS A 179 8.94 -6.13 -0.92
CA LYS A 179 7.60 -5.69 -1.31
C LYS A 179 6.55 -6.81 -1.20
N VAL A 180 6.97 -8.07 -1.08
CA VAL A 180 6.05 -9.21 -0.93
C VAL A 180 5.27 -9.05 0.38
N GLY A 181 3.94 -9.19 0.31
CA GLY A 181 3.07 -9.11 1.48
C GLY A 181 2.82 -7.70 2.03
N VAL A 182 3.40 -6.65 1.42
CA VAL A 182 3.12 -5.27 1.84
C VAL A 182 1.69 -4.90 1.46
N GLY A 183 0.87 -4.54 2.45
CA GLY A 183 -0.53 -4.17 2.26
C GLY A 183 -1.51 -5.34 2.29
N ASP A 184 -1.03 -6.57 2.45
CA ASP A 184 -1.88 -7.74 2.65
C ASP A 184 -2.20 -7.92 4.15
N ALA A 185 -3.34 -7.36 4.57
CA ALA A 185 -3.80 -7.47 5.95
C ALA A 185 -4.18 -8.91 6.34
N ALA A 186 -4.61 -9.73 5.38
CA ALA A 186 -5.00 -11.13 5.63
C ALA A 186 -3.78 -12.04 5.78
N LEU A 187 -2.67 -11.73 5.09
CA LEU A 187 -1.43 -12.49 5.23
C LEU A 187 -0.89 -12.46 6.65
N GLY A 188 -0.96 -11.31 7.33
CA GLY A 188 -0.50 -11.18 8.71
C GLY A 188 -1.23 -12.12 9.68
N SER A 189 -2.55 -12.18 9.60
CA SER A 189 -3.34 -13.10 10.44
C SER A 189 -3.07 -14.56 10.07
N ARG A 190 -3.04 -14.89 8.76
CA ARG A 190 -2.78 -16.26 8.30
C ARG A 190 -1.39 -16.75 8.70
N LEU A 191 -0.37 -15.89 8.69
CA LEU A 191 0.97 -16.26 9.15
C LEU A 191 0.99 -16.56 10.65
N LEU A 192 0.22 -15.80 11.45
CA LEU A 192 0.07 -16.08 12.88
C LEU A 192 -0.70 -17.39 13.11
N ASP A 193 -1.72 -17.68 12.31
CA ASP A 193 -2.45 -18.95 12.38
C ASP A 193 -1.52 -20.12 12.07
N VAL A 194 -0.74 -20.06 10.98
CA VAL A 194 0.27 -21.09 10.66
C VAL A 194 1.32 -21.24 11.76
N GLN A 195 1.76 -20.13 12.36
CA GLN A 195 2.68 -20.20 13.49
C GLN A 195 2.04 -20.85 14.71
N ARG A 196 0.77 -20.54 14.99
CA ARG A 196 0.02 -21.13 16.10
C ARG A 196 -0.18 -22.63 15.90
N ASP A 197 -0.51 -23.05 14.69
CA ASP A 197 -0.63 -24.46 14.33
C ASP A 197 0.70 -25.18 14.55
N ARG A 198 1.80 -24.64 14.01
CA ARG A 198 3.14 -25.22 14.21
C ARG A 198 3.57 -25.29 15.67
N ILE A 199 3.24 -24.27 16.47
CA ILE A 199 3.52 -24.27 17.91
C ILE A 199 2.68 -25.34 18.61
N THR A 200 1.42 -25.51 18.20
CA THR A 200 0.51 -26.51 18.77
C THR A 200 0.98 -27.92 18.42
N ASP A 201 1.36 -28.16 17.17
CA ASP A 201 1.92 -29.43 16.71
C ASP A 201 3.23 -29.77 17.45
N GLY A 202 4.12 -28.79 17.59
CA GLY A 202 5.37 -28.95 18.34
C GLY A 202 5.14 -29.24 19.82
N ALA A 203 4.17 -28.56 20.45
CA ALA A 203 3.80 -28.82 21.84
C ALA A 203 3.19 -30.23 22.01
N ASN A 204 2.35 -30.65 21.08
CA ASN A 204 1.77 -32.00 21.08
C ASN A 204 2.86 -33.08 20.96
N ALA A 205 3.82 -32.89 20.04
CA ALA A 205 4.96 -33.79 19.89
C ALA A 205 5.82 -33.87 21.17
N ALA A 206 6.07 -32.73 21.82
CA ALA A 206 6.81 -32.70 23.09
C ALA A 206 6.06 -33.43 24.22
N LEU A 207 4.73 -33.26 24.31
CA LEU A 207 3.91 -33.97 25.29
C LEU A 207 3.91 -35.48 25.05
N LEU A 208 3.80 -35.92 23.80
CA LEU A 208 3.90 -37.35 23.43
C LEU A 208 5.25 -37.94 23.82
N SER A 209 6.34 -37.22 23.58
CA SER A 209 7.69 -37.62 24.00
C SER A 209 7.83 -37.72 25.52
N MET A 210 7.26 -36.78 26.27
CA MET A 210 7.32 -36.76 27.74
C MET A 210 6.49 -37.87 28.40
N PHE A 211 5.34 -38.23 27.81
CA PHE A 211 4.44 -39.26 28.35
C PHE A 211 4.70 -40.66 27.78
N GLY A 212 5.87 -40.88 27.16
CA GLY A 212 6.35 -42.21 26.79
C GLY A 212 5.67 -42.82 25.57
N GLY A 213 5.06 -41.99 24.71
CA GLY A 213 4.65 -42.43 23.38
C GLY A 213 5.91 -42.73 22.57
N THR A 214 6.14 -44.01 22.26
CA THR A 214 7.11 -44.41 21.25
C THR A 214 6.61 -43.90 19.90
N ASP A 215 7.32 -42.95 19.31
CA ASP A 215 7.04 -42.44 17.97
C ASP A 215 7.05 -43.58 16.94
N PRO A 216 6.21 -43.55 15.88
CA PRO A 216 6.77 -43.78 14.57
C PRO A 216 7.67 -42.58 14.25
N THR A 217 8.97 -42.87 14.17
CA THR A 217 10.08 -41.95 13.89
C THR A 217 9.69 -40.76 13.01
N PRO A 218 10.09 -39.51 13.34
CA PRO A 218 9.89 -38.38 12.44
C PRO A 218 10.63 -38.66 11.13
N THR A 219 9.90 -38.76 10.03
CA THR A 219 10.48 -38.72 8.70
C THR A 219 11.31 -37.44 8.59
N PRO A 220 12.64 -37.51 8.38
CA PRO A 220 13.40 -36.32 8.07
C PRO A 220 12.80 -35.76 6.78
N VAL A 221 12.41 -34.48 6.80
CA VAL A 221 12.18 -33.75 5.56
C VAL A 221 13.53 -33.68 4.86
N ALA A 222 13.76 -34.63 3.95
CA ALA A 222 14.95 -34.68 3.13
C ALA A 222 15.00 -33.39 2.30
N ASN A 223 15.97 -32.54 2.61
CA ASN A 223 16.52 -31.62 1.62
C ASN A 223 17.31 -32.48 0.62
N GLU A 224 16.63 -32.97 -0.41
CA GLU A 224 17.30 -33.50 -1.61
C GLU A 224 17.61 -32.34 -2.55
N GLU A 225 18.75 -31.69 -2.31
CA GLU A 225 19.60 -31.22 -3.40
C GLU A 225 20.69 -32.29 -3.60
N GLU A 226 20.50 -33.23 -4.52
CA GLU A 226 21.62 -33.88 -5.20
C GLU A 226 21.27 -34.15 -6.66
N SER A 227 22.24 -33.86 -7.52
CA SER A 227 22.18 -33.92 -8.97
C SER A 227 22.17 -35.36 -9.48
N ALA A 228 21.34 -35.66 -10.47
CA ALA A 228 21.60 -36.72 -11.43
C ALA A 228 21.02 -36.34 -12.81
N GLU A 229 21.89 -35.75 -13.62
CA GLU A 229 22.20 -36.15 -14.99
C GLU A 229 21.09 -36.83 -15.83
N THR A 230 20.64 -36.07 -16.83
CA THR A 230 20.27 -36.47 -18.20
C THR A 230 19.95 -37.95 -18.50
N VAL A 231 18.67 -38.25 -18.75
CA VAL A 231 18.27 -39.08 -19.90
C VAL A 231 17.07 -38.47 -20.62
N ARG A 232 17.36 -38.12 -21.87
CA ARG A 232 16.48 -37.72 -22.96
C ARG A 232 15.51 -38.84 -23.31
N ASN A 233 14.20 -38.55 -23.38
CA ASN A 233 13.33 -39.11 -24.43
C ASN A 233 12.10 -38.23 -24.67
N ARG A 234 11.75 -38.15 -25.95
CA ARG A 234 10.77 -37.24 -26.57
C ARG A 234 9.39 -37.89 -26.66
N SER A 235 8.38 -37.03 -26.85
CA SER A 235 7.13 -37.27 -27.62
C SER A 235 6.12 -38.23 -26.96
N MET A 236 4.80 -38.09 -27.00
CA MET A 236 3.85 -37.44 -27.91
C MET A 236 2.63 -36.95 -27.13
N ALA A 237 1.90 -36.02 -27.75
CA ALA A 237 0.53 -35.66 -27.41
C ALA A 237 -0.41 -36.85 -27.61
N ASP A 238 -1.43 -36.97 -26.76
CA ASP A 238 -2.75 -37.45 -27.20
C ASP A 238 -3.87 -36.85 -26.36
N LEU A 239 -4.96 -36.62 -27.08
CA LEU A 239 -6.14 -35.83 -26.75
C LEU A 239 -7.32 -36.79 -26.48
N ARG A 240 -8.23 -36.35 -25.59
CA ARG A 240 -9.69 -36.63 -25.59
C ARG A 240 -10.16 -37.97 -24.98
N GLU A 241 -10.96 -37.90 -23.92
CA GLU A 241 -12.42 -38.18 -24.00
C GLU A 241 -13.18 -37.81 -22.71
N SER A 242 -14.44 -37.45 -22.91
CA SER A 242 -15.43 -37.03 -21.91
C SER A 242 -16.22 -38.24 -21.36
N GLY A 243 -16.61 -38.20 -20.09
CA GLY A 243 -17.55 -39.16 -19.48
C GLY A 243 -18.15 -38.64 -18.17
N PRO A 244 -19.35 -39.07 -17.75
CA PRO A 244 -20.45 -38.18 -17.38
C PRO A 244 -20.59 -37.90 -15.87
N ALA A 245 -21.26 -36.78 -15.55
CA ALA A 245 -21.79 -36.50 -14.21
C ALA A 245 -23.01 -37.38 -13.89
N PRO A 246 -23.21 -37.78 -12.62
CA PRO A 246 -24.53 -37.50 -12.02
C PRO A 246 -24.56 -37.21 -10.50
N SER A 247 -25.54 -36.37 -10.16
CA SER A 247 -26.43 -36.37 -8.98
C SER A 247 -25.83 -36.41 -7.56
N VAL A 248 -25.91 -35.26 -6.88
CA VAL A 248 -26.01 -35.22 -5.41
C VAL A 248 -27.43 -34.77 -5.03
N VAL A 249 -28.08 -35.61 -4.25
CA VAL A 249 -29.47 -35.55 -3.78
C VAL A 249 -29.67 -34.40 -2.78
N LEU A 250 -30.74 -33.63 -2.99
CA LEU A 250 -31.24 -32.61 -2.05
C LEU A 250 -32.07 -33.28 -0.95
N THR A 251 -31.59 -33.29 0.29
CA THR A 251 -32.42 -33.52 1.47
C THR A 251 -33.05 -32.20 1.91
N ARG A 252 -34.34 -32.01 1.59
CA ARG A 252 -35.17 -30.91 2.11
C ARG A 252 -35.70 -31.27 3.50
N PHE A 253 -35.45 -30.41 4.50
CA PHE A 253 -36.23 -30.38 5.74
C PHE A 253 -37.44 -29.44 5.54
N PRO A 254 -38.67 -29.84 5.94
CA PRO A 254 -39.86 -28.99 5.83
C PRO A 254 -39.88 -27.93 6.94
N VAL A 255 -40.02 -26.66 6.54
CA VAL A 255 -40.28 -25.52 7.43
C VAL A 255 -41.79 -25.26 7.39
N PRO A 256 -42.48 -25.09 8.53
CA PRO A 256 -43.93 -24.86 8.56
C PRO A 256 -44.34 -23.46 8.08
N ASP A 257 -45.55 -23.39 7.50
CA ASP A 257 -46.13 -22.21 6.83
C ASP A 257 -46.32 -20.99 7.77
N PRO A 258 -46.08 -19.76 7.27
CA PRO A 258 -46.31 -18.54 8.04
C PRO A 258 -47.80 -18.16 8.11
N VAL A 259 -48.28 -17.96 9.33
CA VAL A 259 -49.61 -17.42 9.65
C VAL A 259 -49.68 -15.93 9.28
N VAL A 260 -50.75 -15.56 8.55
CA VAL A 260 -51.06 -14.17 8.19
C VAL A 260 -51.64 -13.44 9.40
N VAL A 261 -51.05 -12.31 9.77
CA VAL A 261 -51.68 -11.30 10.63
C VAL A 261 -51.60 -9.95 9.92
N ASP A 262 -52.71 -9.58 9.30
CA ASP A 262 -52.99 -8.21 8.89
C ASP A 262 -53.36 -7.38 10.12
N PHE A 263 -52.94 -6.12 10.14
CA PHE A 263 -53.79 -4.93 10.29
C PHE A 263 -53.03 -3.73 10.91
N VAL A 264 -52.91 -2.69 10.07
CA VAL A 264 -53.22 -1.28 10.38
C VAL A 264 -52.16 -0.42 11.08
N LYS A 265 -51.56 0.44 10.24
CA LYS A 265 -51.04 1.80 10.53
C LYS A 265 -52.01 2.62 11.40
N PRO A 266 -51.48 3.51 12.26
CA PRO A 266 -51.90 4.90 12.10
C PRO A 266 -50.72 5.89 12.02
N THR A 267 -50.81 6.73 11.00
CA THR A 267 -50.17 8.03 10.82
C THR A 267 -50.47 8.99 11.96
N LEU A 268 -49.47 9.75 12.41
CA LEU A 268 -49.67 10.98 13.20
C LEU A 268 -48.87 12.16 12.60
N PRO A 269 -49.35 13.40 12.78
CA PRO A 269 -49.32 14.45 11.76
C PRO A 269 -48.16 15.46 11.88
N VAL A 270 -47.84 16.04 10.72
CA VAL A 270 -46.88 17.13 10.49
C VAL A 270 -47.28 18.40 11.25
N LYS A 271 -46.31 19.09 11.84
CA LYS A 271 -46.44 20.48 12.32
C LYS A 271 -45.42 21.38 11.59
N PRO A 272 -45.77 22.63 11.20
CA PRO A 272 -45.02 23.41 10.20
C PRO A 272 -43.84 24.21 10.77
N VAL A 273 -42.93 24.53 9.85
CA VAL A 273 -41.66 25.28 9.95
C VAL A 273 -41.88 26.78 10.22
N PRO A 274 -40.93 27.47 10.87
CA PRO A 274 -40.62 28.87 10.59
C PRO A 274 -39.29 29.01 9.82
N ALA A 275 -39.31 29.81 8.75
CA ALA A 275 -38.19 30.08 7.86
C ALA A 275 -37.58 31.47 8.10
N ILE A 276 -36.36 31.66 7.56
CA ILE A 276 -35.61 32.91 7.29
C ILE A 276 -34.72 33.36 8.49
N ALA A 277 -33.40 33.55 8.35
CA ALA A 277 -32.71 34.47 7.44
C ALA A 277 -31.29 34.06 6.98
N ALA A 278 -30.90 34.58 5.82
CA ALA A 278 -29.54 34.59 5.25
C ALA A 278 -28.78 35.88 5.63
N PRO A 279 -27.59 36.16 5.06
CA PRO A 279 -26.26 35.84 5.59
C PRO A 279 -25.53 37.08 6.15
N VAL A 280 -24.61 36.91 7.10
CA VAL A 280 -23.71 37.98 7.57
C VAL A 280 -22.26 37.65 7.19
N GLU A 281 -21.61 38.64 6.60
CA GLU A 281 -20.25 38.65 6.06
C GLU A 281 -19.13 38.37 7.08
N SER A 282 -18.10 37.72 6.55
CA SER A 282 -16.66 37.76 6.88
C SER A 282 -16.20 38.44 8.17
N ALA A 283 -15.67 37.61 9.07
CA ALA A 283 -14.56 37.99 9.95
C ALA A 283 -13.49 36.89 9.89
N GLY A 284 -12.33 37.24 9.32
CA GLY A 284 -11.21 36.32 9.14
C GLY A 284 -10.69 35.77 10.47
N ARG A 285 -10.55 34.44 10.53
CA ARG A 285 -9.73 33.75 11.52
C ARG A 285 -8.75 32.81 10.82
N ARG A 286 -7.55 33.36 10.65
CA ARG A 286 -6.21 32.72 10.64
C ARG A 286 -6.24 31.19 10.74
N ALA A 287 -5.88 30.54 9.64
CA ALA A 287 -5.60 29.11 9.61
C ALA A 287 -4.46 28.78 10.58
N VAL A 288 -4.78 28.05 11.65
CA VAL A 288 -3.78 27.40 12.50
C VAL A 288 -3.32 26.17 11.73
N ALA A 289 -2.04 26.14 11.36
CA ALA A 289 -1.42 24.99 10.73
C ALA A 289 -1.58 23.78 11.66
N VAL A 290 -2.31 22.76 11.19
CA VAL A 290 -2.30 21.44 11.79
C VAL A 290 -0.87 20.92 11.71
N ASP A 291 -0.26 20.71 12.88
CA ASP A 291 1.04 20.07 13.03
C ASP A 291 0.91 18.62 12.55
N SER A 292 1.09 18.43 11.25
CA SER A 292 1.14 17.12 10.63
C SER A 292 2.40 16.44 11.14
N PRO A 293 2.32 15.23 11.75
CA PRO A 293 3.51 14.53 12.19
C PRO A 293 4.41 14.33 10.98
N ARG A 294 5.60 14.96 11.00
CA ARG A 294 6.59 14.84 9.93
C ARG A 294 6.80 13.36 9.61
N SER A 295 6.57 13.01 8.34
CA SER A 295 6.86 11.70 7.78
C SER A 295 8.21 11.20 8.26
N ARG A 296 8.19 10.17 9.13
CA ARG A 296 9.40 9.51 9.62
C ARG A 296 10.04 8.82 8.43
N ARG A 297 11.30 9.15 8.10
CA ARG A 297 12.10 8.40 7.12
C ARG A 297 12.00 6.90 7.42
N ALA A 298 11.75 6.10 6.39
CA ALA A 298 11.63 4.63 6.43
C ALA A 298 12.91 3.88 6.85
N THR A 299 13.95 4.59 7.28
CA THR A 299 15.13 4.01 7.91
C THR A 299 15.04 4.33 9.41
N GLY A 300 14.40 3.45 10.17
CA GLY A 300 14.50 3.45 11.63
C GLY A 300 15.97 3.36 12.06
N ARG A 301 16.27 3.80 13.29
CA ARG A 301 17.61 3.65 13.87
C ARG A 301 17.96 2.16 13.87
N VAL A 302 19.09 1.81 13.24
CA VAL A 302 19.61 0.44 13.22
C VAL A 302 19.73 -0.04 14.67
N PRO A 303 19.17 -1.21 15.03
CA PRO A 303 19.33 -1.79 16.36
C PRO A 303 20.81 -1.92 16.72
N ASP A 304 21.18 -1.66 17.97
CA ASP A 304 22.60 -1.65 18.40
C ASP A 304 23.30 -2.99 18.11
N VAL A 305 22.57 -4.10 18.07
CA VAL A 305 23.07 -5.43 17.72
C VAL A 305 23.52 -5.56 16.26
N ALA A 306 22.98 -4.76 15.35
CA ALA A 306 23.31 -4.76 13.92
C ALA A 306 24.38 -3.72 13.57
N ARG A 307 24.94 -3.02 14.56
CA ARG A 307 26.00 -2.04 14.39
C ARG A 307 27.35 -2.76 14.44
N SER A 308 28.09 -2.76 13.33
CA SER A 308 29.46 -3.27 13.32
C SER A 308 30.32 -2.51 14.36
N PRO A 309 31.12 -3.20 15.19
CA PRO A 309 32.01 -2.54 16.14
C PRO A 309 33.03 -1.74 15.35
N ARG A 310 32.85 -0.42 15.31
CA ARG A 310 33.85 0.47 14.73
C ARG A 310 35.12 0.35 15.60
N PRO A 311 36.31 0.11 15.02
CA PRO A 311 37.54 0.07 15.80
C PRO A 311 37.68 1.39 16.56
N LYS A 312 37.60 1.33 17.89
CA LYS A 312 37.81 2.51 18.74
C LYS A 312 39.31 2.65 18.96
N ARG A 313 39.87 3.82 18.67
CA ARG A 313 41.22 4.17 19.11
C ARG A 313 41.26 4.07 20.63
N THR A 314 42.24 3.35 21.16
CA THR A 314 42.42 3.20 22.61
C THR A 314 42.91 4.53 23.21
N ALA A 315 42.75 4.69 24.52
CA ALA A 315 43.20 5.90 25.21
C ALA A 315 44.71 6.14 25.02
N ASP A 316 45.51 5.07 25.06
CA ASP A 316 46.97 5.14 24.90
C ASP A 316 47.39 5.57 23.49
N GLN A 317 46.67 5.12 22.46
CA GLN A 317 46.90 5.56 21.08
C GLN A 317 46.60 7.05 20.91
N LEU A 318 45.53 7.54 21.55
CA LEU A 318 45.19 8.97 21.54
C LEU A 318 46.20 9.81 22.32
N LEU A 319 46.77 9.30 23.41
CA LEU A 319 47.85 9.98 24.15
C LEU A 319 49.13 10.08 23.32
N ALA A 320 49.53 9.01 22.62
CA ALA A 320 50.70 9.03 21.75
C ALA A 320 50.53 10.01 20.56
N GLU A 321 49.36 9.99 19.92
CA GLU A 321 49.00 10.93 18.84
C GLU A 321 48.98 12.37 19.38
N ALA A 322 48.49 12.58 20.61
CA ALA A 322 48.44 13.90 21.23
C ALA A 322 49.82 14.45 21.61
N ARG A 323 50.72 13.62 22.15
CA ARG A 323 52.11 14.03 22.44
C ARG A 323 52.83 14.46 21.17
N THR A 324 52.62 13.73 20.07
CA THR A 324 53.20 14.06 18.77
C THR A 324 52.63 15.37 18.21
N ALA A 325 51.30 15.53 18.24
CA ALA A 325 50.63 16.71 17.68
C ALA A 325 50.87 17.99 18.50
N THR A 326 51.11 17.87 19.80
CA THR A 326 51.32 19.02 20.70
C THR A 326 52.79 19.33 20.95
N ALA A 327 53.74 18.56 20.40
CA ALA A 327 55.18 18.74 20.63
C ALA A 327 55.64 20.19 20.38
N ASP A 328 55.18 20.81 19.29
CA ASP A 328 55.57 22.18 18.91
C ASP A 328 54.64 23.28 19.48
N TRP A 329 53.72 22.91 20.37
CA TRP A 329 52.74 23.86 20.91
C TRP A 329 53.28 24.51 22.18
N ALA A 330 53.14 25.84 22.28
CA ALA A 330 53.30 26.54 23.55
C ALA A 330 52.20 26.14 24.54
N ASP A 331 52.48 26.12 25.85
CA ASP A 331 51.55 25.64 26.89
C ASP A 331 50.20 26.38 26.86
N ARG A 332 50.21 27.69 26.58
CA ARG A 332 48.99 28.50 26.39
C ARG A 332 48.07 28.04 25.25
N ARG A 333 48.59 27.25 24.31
CA ARG A 333 47.85 26.70 23.15
C ARG A 333 47.26 25.32 23.45
N ILE A 334 47.69 24.66 24.54
CA ILE A 334 47.20 23.33 24.97
C ILE A 334 45.85 23.48 25.66
N THR A 335 44.81 23.66 24.84
CA THR A 335 43.42 23.71 25.29
C THR A 335 42.68 22.47 24.85
N ALA A 336 41.64 22.08 25.59
CA ALA A 336 40.84 20.89 25.26
C ALA A 336 40.20 21.01 23.87
N GLU A 337 39.75 22.21 23.46
CA GLU A 337 39.22 22.41 22.10
C GLU A 337 40.30 22.42 21.02
N GLY A 338 41.53 22.86 21.32
CA GLY A 338 42.67 22.75 20.41
C GLY A 338 43.00 21.29 20.10
N ILE A 339 43.21 20.48 21.15
CA ILE A 339 43.50 19.04 21.02
C ILE A 339 42.34 18.30 20.33
N ARG A 340 41.10 18.67 20.66
CA ARG A 340 39.91 18.08 20.04
C ARG A 340 39.86 18.30 18.53
N ARG A 341 40.18 19.52 18.06
CA ARG A 341 40.13 19.85 16.63
C ARG A 341 41.26 19.18 15.86
N GLU A 342 42.44 19.07 16.45
CA GLU A 342 43.61 18.46 15.83
C GLU A 342 43.46 16.94 15.70
N ILE A 343 43.09 16.25 16.79
CA ILE A 343 43.03 14.78 16.86
C ILE A 343 41.62 14.25 16.54
N ARG A 344 40.65 15.15 16.35
CA ARG A 344 39.23 14.84 16.06
C ARG A 344 38.60 13.85 17.04
N THR A 345 38.88 14.04 18.33
CA THR A 345 38.40 13.18 19.40
C THR A 345 37.13 13.72 20.08
N SER A 346 36.58 12.98 21.04
CA SER A 346 35.42 13.43 21.81
C SER A 346 35.82 14.53 22.82
N PRO A 347 34.89 15.41 23.23
CA PRO A 347 35.19 16.44 24.24
C PRO A 347 35.68 15.87 25.57
N ALA A 348 35.20 14.69 25.97
CA ALA A 348 35.62 14.02 27.20
C ALA A 348 37.08 13.57 27.12
N ASN A 349 37.46 12.92 26.02
CA ASN A 349 38.85 12.48 25.82
C ASN A 349 39.79 13.68 25.69
N ALA A 350 39.38 14.75 25.02
CA ALA A 350 40.22 15.94 24.86
C ALA A 350 40.57 16.64 26.18
N ARG A 351 39.65 16.65 27.16
CA ARG A 351 39.92 17.20 28.51
C ARG A 351 40.94 16.34 29.25
N MET A 352 40.73 15.02 29.24
CA MET A 352 41.67 14.06 29.84
C MET A 352 43.07 14.19 29.23
N LEU A 353 43.18 14.22 27.89
CA LEU A 353 44.46 14.39 27.19
C LEU A 353 45.16 15.71 27.55
N ARG A 354 44.41 16.81 27.65
CA ARG A 354 44.95 18.12 28.06
C ARG A 354 45.54 18.02 29.46
N ASP A 355 44.77 17.48 30.41
CA ASP A 355 45.17 17.45 31.81
C ASP A 355 46.39 16.54 32.00
N THR A 356 46.46 15.41 31.29
CA THR A 356 47.63 14.53 31.26
C THR A 356 48.87 15.22 30.66
N ILE A 357 48.75 15.90 29.52
CA ILE A 357 49.89 16.58 28.89
C ILE A 357 50.38 17.76 29.73
N LEU A 358 49.47 18.54 30.34
CA LEU A 358 49.87 19.63 31.22
C LEU A 358 50.53 19.12 32.51
N ALA A 359 50.06 18.00 33.07
CA ALA A 359 50.70 17.37 34.22
C ALA A 359 52.10 16.84 33.87
N GLU A 360 52.28 16.24 32.68
CA GLU A 360 53.59 15.80 32.18
C GLU A 360 54.55 16.99 32.00
N ARG A 361 54.10 18.09 31.39
CA ARG A 361 54.93 19.28 31.21
C ARG A 361 55.27 19.99 32.51
N ALA A 362 54.35 20.01 33.47
CA ALA A 362 54.63 20.54 34.81
C ALA A 362 55.65 19.68 35.56
N ALA A 363 55.63 18.35 35.36
CA ALA A 363 56.61 17.44 35.94
C ALA A 363 58.00 17.56 35.28
N ASP A 364 58.06 17.76 33.95
CA ASP A 364 59.31 17.97 33.22
C ASP A 364 59.92 19.36 33.47
N GLY A 365 59.08 20.39 33.63
CA GLY A 365 59.49 21.73 34.06
C GLY A 365 60.01 21.80 35.51
N GLY A 366 59.80 20.75 36.31
CA GLY A 366 60.36 20.57 37.65
C GLY A 366 61.68 19.79 37.70
N LYS A 367 62.23 19.37 36.55
CA LYS A 367 63.52 18.65 36.42
C LYS A 367 64.65 19.52 35.88
N VAL A 368 64.56 20.83 36.07
CA VAL A 368 65.69 21.76 35.91
C VAL A 368 65.84 22.55 37.21
N ALA A 369 66.51 21.91 38.18
CA ALA A 369 67.26 22.55 39.26
C ALA A 369 68.37 21.57 39.68
#